data_AF-A0A1Q7QZX8-F1
#
_entry.id   AF-A0A1Q7QZX8-F1
#
_cell.length_a   1.000
_cell.length_b   1.000
_cell.length_c   1.000
_cell.angle_alpha   90.00
_cell.angle_beta   90.00
_cell.angle_gamma   90.00
#
_symmetry.space_group_name_H-M   'P 1'
#
loop_
_entity.id
_entity.type
_entity.pdbx_description
1 polymer ?
#
loop_
_entity_poly.entity_id
_entity_poly.type
_entity_poly.pdbx_seq_one_letter_code
_entity_poly.pdbx_strand_id
1 'polypeptide(L)'
;MLAVANPGLKPRFELSESLSDRRLLSIARQFARDAAAEAAEFVAHGMPTTFVVDLEQRTATFEATLRERGASREEHVAARARIAALLAAALAAVRTLDVIVANHLASDPVTQAVWKRDRRVTYPHRSRKAVAAPAPTPMISELPAPEPVTPESADTAQPGPTSADPIAPAL
;
A
#
# COMPACT_ATOMS: atom_id res chain seq x y z
N MET A 1 22.04 20.41 -18.04
CA MET A 1 23.37 19.90 -17.60
C MET A 1 23.86 20.67 -16.35
N LEU A 2 23.17 20.64 -15.20
CA LEU A 2 23.65 21.39 -14.01
C LEU A 2 24.79 20.68 -13.26
N ALA A 3 24.79 19.34 -13.21
CA ALA A 3 25.80 18.55 -12.49
C ALA A 3 27.21 18.55 -13.12
N VAL A 4 27.41 19.24 -14.25
CA VAL A 4 28.71 19.43 -14.92
C VAL A 4 29.29 20.82 -14.63
N ALA A 5 28.44 21.84 -14.52
CA ALA A 5 28.86 23.22 -14.24
C ALA A 5 29.25 23.44 -12.77
N ASN A 6 28.71 22.64 -11.84
CA ASN A 6 28.97 22.78 -10.40
C ASN A 6 29.37 21.43 -9.76
N PRO A 7 30.68 21.11 -9.64
CA PRO A 7 31.14 19.83 -9.10
C PRO A 7 30.77 19.61 -7.62
N GLY A 8 30.46 20.67 -6.86
CA GLY A 8 29.99 20.60 -5.48
C GLY A 8 28.54 20.12 -5.31
N LEU A 9 27.75 19.99 -6.39
CA LEU A 9 26.34 19.55 -6.31
C LEU A 9 26.19 18.03 -6.32
N LYS A 10 27.07 17.28 -6.99
CA LYS A 10 27.02 15.80 -7.03
C LYS A 10 26.90 15.16 -5.64
N PRO A 11 27.77 15.45 -4.64
CA PRO A 11 27.66 14.84 -3.31
C PRO A 11 26.44 15.28 -2.49
N ARG A 12 25.65 16.28 -2.95
CA ARG A 12 24.36 16.66 -2.31
C ARG A 12 23.18 15.83 -2.82
N PHE A 13 23.29 15.21 -4.00
CA PHE A 13 22.19 14.52 -4.67
C PHE A 13 22.38 13.01 -4.84
N GLU A 14 23.46 12.44 -4.31
CA GLU A 14 23.66 10.99 -4.25
C GLU A 14 22.74 10.33 -3.21
N LEU A 15 21.73 9.61 -3.70
CA LEU A 15 20.88 8.75 -2.90
C LEU A 15 21.63 7.42 -2.64
N SER A 16 22.05 7.17 -1.40
CA SER A 16 22.66 5.88 -1.05
C SER A 16 21.65 4.73 -1.24
N GLU A 17 22.08 3.61 -1.80
CA GLU A 17 21.23 2.47 -2.23
C GLU A 17 20.31 1.85 -1.15
N SER A 18 20.53 2.14 0.13
CA SER A 18 19.64 1.79 1.24
C SER A 18 19.16 3.02 2.02
N LEU A 19 18.50 3.94 1.31
CA LEU A 19 17.97 5.16 1.89
C LEU A 19 16.76 4.87 2.79
N SER A 20 16.92 4.94 4.11
CA SER A 20 15.79 4.84 5.04
C SER A 20 14.79 5.99 4.82
N ASP A 21 13.49 5.76 5.06
CA ASP A 21 12.41 6.76 4.90
C ASP A 21 12.76 8.11 5.58
N ARG A 22 13.42 8.06 6.75
CA ARG A 22 13.93 9.24 7.47
C ARG A 22 15.05 9.98 6.72
N ARG A 23 15.98 9.26 6.09
CA ARG A 23 17.06 9.88 5.30
C ARG A 23 16.52 10.42 3.97
N LEU A 24 15.55 9.74 3.34
CA LEU A 24 14.82 10.26 2.17
C LEU A 24 14.12 11.58 2.51
N LEU A 25 13.40 11.63 3.62
CA LEU A 25 12.71 12.82 4.10
C LEU A 25 13.68 13.97 4.46
N SER A 26 14.85 13.65 5.02
CA SER A 26 15.91 14.65 5.26
C SER A 26 16.47 15.23 3.96
N ILE A 27 16.73 14.38 2.95
CA ILE A 27 17.23 14.83 1.64
C ILE A 27 16.15 15.64 0.91
N ALA A 28 14.88 15.20 0.92
CA ALA A 28 13.77 15.92 0.30
C ALA A 28 13.59 17.33 0.91
N ARG A 29 13.69 17.47 2.24
CA ARG A 29 13.67 18.77 2.93
C ARG A 29 14.89 19.65 2.64
N GLN A 30 16.05 19.05 2.38
CA GLN A 30 17.23 19.82 1.97
C GLN A 30 17.08 20.28 0.52
N PHE A 31 16.67 19.39 -0.38
CA PHE A 31 16.42 19.70 -1.78
C PHE A 31 15.31 20.74 -1.97
N ALA A 32 14.21 20.68 -1.21
CA ALA A 32 13.16 21.71 -1.29
C ALA A 32 13.69 23.12 -0.91
N ARG A 33 14.53 23.21 0.12
CA ARG A 33 15.17 24.49 0.53
C ARG A 33 16.19 24.98 -0.50
N ASP A 34 17.00 24.08 -1.04
CA ASP A 34 17.98 24.41 -2.08
C ASP A 34 17.28 24.84 -3.38
N ALA A 35 16.22 24.14 -3.78
CA ALA A 35 15.41 24.46 -4.96
C ALA A 35 14.59 25.75 -4.82
N ALA A 36 14.19 26.12 -3.60
CA ALA A 36 13.56 27.42 -3.33
C ALA A 36 14.54 28.59 -3.53
N ALA A 37 15.83 28.40 -3.21
CA ALA A 37 16.86 29.43 -3.41
C ALA A 37 17.18 29.65 -4.90
N GLU A 38 17.16 28.60 -5.71
CA GLU A 38 17.47 28.65 -7.16
C GLU A 38 16.21 28.54 -8.05
N ALA A 39 15.02 28.83 -7.50
CA ALA A 39 13.72 28.63 -8.16
C ALA A 39 13.62 29.34 -9.52
N ALA A 40 14.22 30.54 -9.64
CA ALA A 40 14.25 31.29 -10.89
C ALA A 40 15.04 30.58 -12.01
N GLU A 41 16.12 29.88 -11.67
CA GLU A 41 16.96 29.13 -12.62
C GLU A 41 16.26 27.83 -13.05
N PHE A 42 15.57 27.14 -12.13
CA PHE A 42 14.71 26.01 -12.49
C PHE A 42 13.58 26.40 -13.47
N VAL A 43 12.91 27.54 -13.24
CA VAL A 43 11.88 28.05 -14.16
C VAL A 43 12.49 28.49 -15.50
N ALA A 44 13.65 29.14 -15.51
CA ALA A 44 14.37 29.48 -16.74
C ALA A 44 14.80 28.25 -17.55
N HIS A 45 15.00 27.10 -16.90
CA HIS A 45 15.26 25.80 -17.52
C HIS A 45 14.00 24.98 -17.84
N GLY A 46 12.80 25.58 -17.76
CA GLY A 46 11.55 24.98 -18.22
C GLY A 46 10.79 24.17 -17.17
N MET A 47 11.14 24.24 -15.88
CA MET A 47 10.24 23.74 -14.83
C MET A 47 9.01 24.65 -14.69
N PRO A 48 7.84 24.09 -14.29
CA PRO A 48 6.69 24.89 -13.90
C PRO A 48 7.04 25.88 -12.78
N THR A 49 6.42 27.06 -12.79
CA THR A 49 6.52 28.02 -11.68
C THR A 49 5.98 27.47 -10.36
N THR A 50 5.16 26.42 -10.40
CA THR A 50 4.66 25.68 -9.23
C THR A 50 5.64 24.65 -8.68
N PHE A 51 6.74 24.33 -9.37
CA PHE A 51 7.62 23.19 -9.05
C PHE A 51 8.06 23.12 -7.57
N VAL A 52 8.45 24.25 -6.99
CA VAL A 52 8.88 24.32 -5.58
C VAL A 52 7.71 24.02 -4.64
N VAL A 53 6.53 24.59 -4.92
CA VAL A 53 5.30 24.35 -4.16
C VAL A 53 4.87 22.88 -4.26
N ASP A 54 4.91 22.30 -5.46
CA ASP A 54 4.59 20.89 -5.70
C ASP A 54 5.57 19.95 -4.97
N LEU A 55 6.85 20.31 -4.91
CA LEU A 55 7.90 19.58 -4.19
C LEU A 55 7.72 19.65 -2.66
N GLU A 56 7.38 20.83 -2.12
CA GLU A 56 7.07 21.01 -0.70
C GLU A 56 5.81 20.21 -0.31
N GLN A 57 4.74 20.28 -1.10
CA GLN A 57 3.51 19.51 -0.88
C GLN A 57 3.76 18.00 -0.90
N ARG A 58 4.53 17.50 -1.86
CA ARG A 58 4.92 16.08 -1.93
C ARG A 58 5.75 15.66 -0.72
N THR A 59 6.68 16.50 -0.27
CA THR A 59 7.52 16.25 0.91
C THR A 59 6.66 16.21 2.19
N ALA A 60 5.73 17.15 2.37
CA ALA A 60 4.81 17.17 3.49
C ALA A 60 3.84 15.97 3.49
N THR A 61 3.37 15.55 2.31
CA THR A 61 2.51 14.36 2.14
C THR A 61 3.27 13.07 2.50
N PHE A 62 4.53 12.95 2.06
CA PHE A 62 5.39 11.82 2.42
C PHE A 62 5.66 11.78 3.94
N GLU A 63 5.87 12.93 4.56
CA GLU A 63 5.99 13.03 6.02
C GLU A 63 4.70 12.59 6.75
N ALA A 64 3.54 13.03 6.28
CA ALA A 64 2.25 12.67 6.87
C ALA A 64 1.99 11.16 6.78
N THR A 65 2.21 10.56 5.61
CA THR A 65 2.03 9.11 5.41
C THR A 65 3.03 8.26 6.21
N LEU A 66 4.28 8.73 6.40
CA LEU A 66 5.25 8.06 7.26
C LEU A 66 4.84 8.10 8.74
N ARG A 67 4.31 9.25 9.21
CA ARG A 67 3.78 9.38 10.59
C ARG A 67 2.56 8.48 10.81
N GLU A 68 1.62 8.48 9.87
CA GLU A 68 0.43 7.63 9.93
C GLU A 68 0.82 6.15 9.99
N ARG A 69 1.68 5.68 9.07
CA ARG A 69 2.23 4.32 9.07
C ARG A 69 2.94 3.94 10.38
N GLY A 70 3.53 4.92 11.08
CA GLY A 70 4.06 4.73 12.43
C GLY A 70 2.94 4.44 13.43
N ALA A 71 1.96 5.35 13.51
CA ALA A 71 0.82 5.26 14.43
C ALA A 71 0.00 3.97 14.23
N SER A 72 -0.39 3.61 13.00
CA SER A 72 -1.17 2.40 12.75
C SER A 72 -0.37 1.11 13.03
N ARG A 73 0.98 1.13 12.97
CA ARG A 73 1.81 0.00 13.43
C ARG A 73 1.83 -0.11 14.95
N GLU A 74 1.94 1.00 15.67
CA GLU A 74 1.88 1.05 17.12
C GLU A 74 0.50 0.61 17.64
N GLU A 75 -0.58 1.09 17.02
CA GLU A 75 -1.94 0.66 17.32
C GLU A 75 -2.13 -0.85 17.07
N HIS A 76 -1.68 -1.38 15.93
CA HIS A 76 -1.77 -2.81 15.65
C HIS A 76 -1.00 -3.67 16.67
N VAL A 77 0.17 -3.22 17.13
CA VAL A 77 0.92 -3.89 18.21
C VAL A 77 0.17 -3.80 19.54
N ALA A 78 -0.37 -2.64 19.89
CA ALA A 78 -1.16 -2.44 21.12
C ALA A 78 -2.45 -3.27 21.12
N ALA A 79 -3.18 -3.31 20.00
CA ALA A 79 -4.37 -4.14 19.82
C ALA A 79 -4.04 -5.63 19.96
N ARG A 80 -2.95 -6.09 19.34
CA ARG A 80 -2.48 -7.48 19.48
C ARG A 80 -2.12 -7.83 20.94
N ALA A 81 -1.47 -6.92 21.67
CA ALA A 81 -1.15 -7.09 23.08
C ALA A 81 -2.43 -7.15 23.96
N ARG A 82 -3.39 -6.26 23.71
CA ARG A 82 -4.70 -6.24 24.40
C ARG A 82 -5.48 -7.54 24.17
N ILE A 83 -5.55 -8.04 22.93
CA ILE A 83 -6.20 -9.32 22.61
C ILE A 83 -5.52 -10.48 23.35
N ALA A 84 -4.18 -10.53 23.38
CA ALA A 84 -3.45 -11.56 24.11
C ALA A 84 -3.72 -11.52 25.63
N ALA A 85 -3.77 -10.32 26.23
CA ALA A 85 -4.10 -10.13 27.64
C ALA A 85 -5.54 -10.55 27.97
N LEU A 86 -6.52 -10.16 27.13
CA LEU A 86 -7.93 -10.54 27.29
C LEU A 86 -8.12 -12.06 27.16
N LEU A 87 -7.46 -12.72 26.20
CA LEU A 87 -7.49 -14.17 26.06
C LEU A 87 -6.87 -14.88 27.28
N ALA A 88 -5.75 -14.36 27.81
CA ALA A 88 -5.13 -14.92 29.02
C ALA A 88 -6.06 -14.79 30.25
N ALA A 89 -6.72 -13.64 30.42
CA ALA A 89 -7.69 -13.40 31.49
C ALA A 89 -8.93 -14.31 31.34
N ALA A 90 -9.49 -14.44 30.13
CA ALA A 90 -10.62 -15.33 29.86
C ALA A 90 -10.27 -16.80 30.15
N LEU A 91 -9.10 -17.27 29.73
CA LEU A 91 -8.62 -18.64 30.02
C LEU A 91 -8.38 -18.86 31.52
N ALA A 92 -7.93 -17.84 32.27
CA ALA A 92 -7.83 -17.91 33.72
C ALA A 92 -9.23 -18.04 34.37
N ALA A 93 -10.21 -17.25 33.93
CA ALA A 93 -11.59 -17.33 34.43
C ALA A 93 -12.23 -18.71 34.15
N VAL A 94 -12.01 -19.29 32.96
CA VAL A 94 -12.46 -20.65 32.62
C VAL A 94 -11.82 -21.70 33.53
N ARG A 95 -10.53 -21.58 33.87
CA ARG A 95 -9.87 -22.48 34.84
C ARG A 95 -10.45 -22.36 36.25
N THR A 96 -10.78 -21.15 36.69
CA THR A 96 -11.44 -20.94 37.99
C THR A 96 -12.83 -21.57 38.01
N LEU A 97 -13.62 -21.39 36.94
CA LEU A 97 -14.92 -22.05 36.78
C LEU A 97 -14.78 -23.58 36.78
N ASP A 98 -13.74 -24.11 36.12
CA ASP A 98 -13.44 -25.54 36.12
C ASP A 98 -13.20 -26.12 37.52
N VAL A 99 -12.52 -25.39 38.39
CA VAL A 99 -12.31 -25.80 39.79
C VAL A 99 -13.62 -25.79 40.57
N ILE A 100 -14.44 -24.74 40.40
CA ILE A 100 -15.75 -24.61 41.07
C ILE A 100 -16.68 -25.74 40.63
N VAL A 101 -16.80 -25.99 39.32
CA VAL A 101 -17.65 -27.05 38.76
C VAL A 101 -17.16 -28.44 39.14
N ALA A 102 -15.83 -28.67 39.18
CA ALA A 102 -15.28 -29.94 39.64
C ALA A 102 -15.58 -30.22 41.12
N ASN A 103 -15.55 -29.21 41.99
CA ASN A 103 -15.91 -29.32 43.39
C ASN A 103 -17.42 -29.60 43.57
N HIS A 104 -18.28 -28.92 42.81
CA HIS A 104 -19.74 -29.10 42.90
C HIS A 104 -20.22 -30.45 42.33
N LEU A 105 -19.63 -30.90 41.22
CA LEU A 105 -19.95 -32.16 40.55
C LEU A 105 -19.05 -33.34 41.00
N ALA A 106 -18.45 -33.26 42.19
CA ALA A 106 -17.58 -34.32 42.69
C ALA A 106 -18.32 -35.67 42.85
N SER A 107 -19.61 -35.63 43.21
CA SER A 107 -20.46 -36.80 43.42
C SER A 107 -21.23 -37.27 42.17
N ASP A 108 -21.15 -36.52 41.05
CA ASP A 108 -21.81 -36.88 39.78
C ASP A 108 -20.78 -37.03 38.65
N PRO A 109 -20.25 -38.24 38.44
CA PRO A 109 -19.25 -38.50 37.41
C PRO A 109 -19.80 -38.35 35.98
N VAL A 110 -21.12 -38.49 35.77
CA VAL A 110 -21.74 -38.42 34.45
C VAL A 110 -21.79 -36.97 33.98
N THR A 111 -22.34 -36.07 34.79
CA THR A 111 -22.39 -34.63 34.47
C THR A 111 -21.00 -34.03 34.40
N GLN A 112 -20.06 -34.50 35.24
CA GLN A 112 -18.65 -34.07 35.16
C GLN A 112 -17.98 -34.49 33.84
N ALA A 113 -18.31 -35.66 33.28
CA ALA A 113 -17.79 -36.10 31.99
C ALA A 113 -18.32 -35.25 30.81
N VAL A 114 -19.61 -34.89 30.84
CA VAL A 114 -20.22 -33.98 29.86
C VAL A 114 -19.55 -32.60 29.91
N TRP A 115 -19.42 -32.00 31.11
CA TRP A 115 -18.73 -30.72 31.30
C TRP A 115 -17.29 -30.73 30.74
N LYS A 116 -16.52 -31.79 31.01
CA LYS A 116 -15.14 -31.95 30.50
C LYS A 116 -15.05 -32.06 28.97
N ARG A 117 -16.11 -32.49 28.30
CA ARG A 117 -16.22 -32.52 26.82
C ARG A 117 -16.53 -31.13 26.29
N ASP A 118 -17.60 -30.52 26.80
CA ASP A 118 -18.22 -29.34 26.18
C ASP A 118 -17.46 -28.04 26.48
N ARG A 119 -16.68 -27.98 27.56
CA ARG A 119 -15.80 -26.83 27.89
C ARG A 119 -14.60 -26.62 26.95
N ARG A 120 -14.34 -27.55 26.02
CA ARG A 120 -13.13 -27.53 25.16
C ARG A 120 -13.28 -26.49 24.04
N VAL A 121 -12.65 -25.33 24.23
CA VAL A 121 -12.52 -24.31 23.18
C VAL A 121 -11.52 -24.78 22.12
N THR A 122 -12.02 -25.32 21.00
CA THR A 122 -11.21 -25.68 19.84
C THR A 122 -10.68 -24.42 19.16
N TYR A 123 -9.37 -24.20 19.21
CA TYR A 123 -8.73 -23.13 18.43
C TYR A 123 -8.55 -23.59 16.97
N PRO A 124 -8.94 -22.80 15.96
CA PRO A 124 -8.68 -23.15 14.56
C PRO A 124 -7.17 -23.26 14.34
N HIS A 125 -6.70 -24.41 13.84
CA HIS A 125 -5.28 -24.63 13.63
C HIS A 125 -4.73 -23.57 12.68
N ARG A 126 -3.67 -22.86 13.11
CA ARG A 126 -3.04 -21.80 12.30
C ARG A 126 -2.43 -22.43 11.06
N SER A 127 -3.14 -22.38 9.93
CA SER A 127 -2.58 -22.80 8.65
C SER A 127 -1.37 -21.92 8.36
N ARG A 128 -0.21 -22.54 8.15
CA ARG A 128 0.98 -21.83 7.71
C ARG A 128 0.69 -21.42 6.27
N LYS A 129 0.32 -20.14 6.07
CA LYS A 129 0.07 -19.55 4.75
C LYS A 129 1.25 -19.91 3.86
N ALA A 130 1.01 -20.73 2.83
CA ALA A 130 2.04 -21.11 1.89
C ALA A 130 2.62 -19.83 1.29
N VAL A 131 3.94 -19.68 1.32
CA VAL A 131 4.60 -18.66 0.53
C VAL A 131 4.33 -19.04 -0.92
N ALA A 132 3.51 -18.25 -1.61
CA ALA A 132 3.32 -18.42 -3.03
C ALA A 132 4.69 -18.32 -3.69
N ALA A 133 5.13 -19.39 -4.36
CA ALA A 133 6.31 -19.34 -5.19
C ALA A 133 6.11 -18.20 -6.21
N PRO A 134 7.17 -17.42 -6.53
CA PRO A 134 7.05 -16.41 -7.58
C PRO A 134 6.60 -17.12 -8.86
N ALA A 135 5.48 -16.67 -9.43
CA ALA A 135 5.03 -17.18 -10.72
C ALA A 135 6.15 -16.92 -11.74
N PRO A 136 6.46 -17.89 -12.64
CA PRO A 136 7.40 -17.62 -13.71
C PRO A 136 6.89 -16.45 -14.53
N THR A 137 7.74 -15.45 -14.72
CA THR A 137 7.43 -14.28 -15.54
C THR A 137 6.97 -14.77 -16.91
N PRO A 138 5.77 -14.38 -17.41
CA PRO A 138 5.45 -14.64 -18.79
C PRO A 138 6.48 -13.91 -19.63
N MET A 139 7.31 -14.66 -20.36
CA MET A 139 8.18 -14.07 -21.36
C MET A 139 7.26 -13.39 -22.38
N ILE A 140 7.38 -12.07 -22.47
CA ILE A 140 6.72 -11.29 -23.51
C ILE A 140 7.33 -11.78 -24.81
N SER A 141 6.56 -12.58 -25.57
CA SER A 141 6.92 -12.92 -26.94
C SER A 141 7.01 -11.63 -27.74
N GLU A 142 8.26 -11.27 -28.00
CA GLU A 142 8.77 -10.59 -29.19
C GLU A 142 7.73 -9.82 -30.02
N LEU A 143 7.76 -8.50 -29.82
CA LEU A 143 7.12 -7.48 -30.64
C LEU A 143 7.46 -7.70 -32.14
N PRO A 144 6.50 -8.00 -33.03
CA PRO A 144 6.75 -7.89 -34.46
C PRO A 144 6.89 -6.41 -34.81
N ALA A 145 8.11 -6.01 -35.20
CA ALA A 145 8.41 -4.70 -35.73
C ALA A 145 7.70 -4.49 -37.11
N PRO A 146 7.46 -3.24 -37.54
CA PRO A 146 6.54 -2.96 -38.64
C PRO A 146 7.18 -3.19 -40.01
N GLU A 147 6.42 -3.78 -40.93
CA GLU A 147 6.73 -3.84 -42.36
C GLU A 147 5.64 -3.15 -43.21
N PRO A 148 5.98 -2.72 -44.45
CA PRO A 148 5.69 -1.35 -44.85
C PRO A 148 4.39 -1.15 -45.63
N VAL A 149 3.88 0.09 -45.54
CA VAL A 149 2.82 0.61 -46.41
C VAL A 149 3.30 0.75 -47.86
N THR A 150 2.51 0.22 -48.80
CA THR A 150 2.52 0.66 -50.22
C THR A 150 1.05 0.80 -50.66
N PRO A 151 0.65 1.83 -51.44
CA PRO A 151 -0.75 2.24 -51.58
C PRO A 151 -1.41 1.72 -52.88
N GLU A 152 -2.50 2.40 -53.32
CA GLU A 152 -3.29 2.24 -54.57
C GLU A 152 -4.63 1.48 -54.34
N SER A 153 -5.78 2.15 -54.13
CA SER A 153 -6.64 2.90 -55.08
C SER A 153 -7.40 1.98 -56.06
N ALA A 154 -8.69 2.14 -56.35
CA ALA A 154 -9.77 3.01 -55.83
C ALA A 154 -11.14 2.45 -56.34
N ASP A 155 -12.23 3.24 -56.18
CA ASP A 155 -13.57 3.05 -56.79
C ASP A 155 -14.48 1.97 -56.15
N THR A 156 -15.77 2.14 -55.86
CA THR A 156 -16.74 3.26 -55.82
C THR A 156 -17.68 3.00 -54.60
N ALA A 157 -18.47 3.90 -54.00
CA ALA A 157 -18.84 5.31 -54.24
C ALA A 157 -19.27 5.98 -52.90
N GLN A 158 -19.61 7.27 -52.94
CA GLN A 158 -20.41 7.99 -51.92
C GLN A 158 -21.46 8.85 -52.65
N PRO A 159 -22.67 9.07 -52.09
CA PRO A 159 -22.92 10.33 -51.39
C PRO A 159 -23.77 10.17 -50.10
N GLY A 160 -23.47 10.97 -49.07
CA GLY A 160 -24.42 11.29 -47.99
C GLY A 160 -25.18 12.59 -48.34
N PRO A 161 -25.54 13.45 -47.37
CA PRO A 161 -25.79 13.24 -45.93
C PRO A 161 -27.18 13.79 -45.49
N THR A 162 -27.57 13.67 -44.22
CA THR A 162 -28.27 14.73 -43.41
C THR A 162 -28.71 14.23 -42.04
N SER A 163 -28.59 15.11 -41.03
CA SER A 163 -28.98 14.94 -39.62
C SER A 163 -30.47 14.75 -39.37
N ALA A 164 -30.83 14.06 -38.28
CA ALA A 164 -31.69 14.61 -37.20
C ALA A 164 -31.89 13.61 -36.03
N ASP A 165 -31.28 13.90 -34.89
CA ASP A 165 -31.81 13.57 -33.55
C ASP A 165 -32.76 14.71 -33.10
N PRO A 166 -33.54 14.59 -32.01
CA PRO A 166 -34.17 13.39 -31.43
C PRO A 166 -35.67 13.62 -31.13
N ILE A 167 -36.44 12.57 -30.79
CA ILE A 167 -37.74 12.72 -30.10
C ILE A 167 -37.86 11.72 -28.95
N ALA A 168 -38.16 12.25 -27.77
CA ALA A 168 -38.68 11.57 -26.59
C ALA A 168 -39.84 12.41 -26.05
N PRO A 169 -40.65 11.93 -25.08
CA PRO A 169 -41.09 10.56 -24.80
C PRO A 169 -42.64 10.45 -24.85
N ALA A 170 -43.22 9.27 -24.62
CA ALA A 170 -44.63 9.14 -24.25
C ALA A 170 -44.93 7.89 -23.40
N LEU A 171 -45.71 8.11 -22.34
CA LEU A 171 -46.31 7.15 -21.37
C LEU A 171 -45.35 6.55 -20.33
#